data_AF-A0A1I4Q2G8-F1
#
_entry.id   AF-A0A1I4Q2G8-F1
#
_cell.length_a   1.000
_cell.length_b   1.000
_cell.length_c   1.000
_cell.angle_alpha   90.00
_cell.angle_beta   90.00
_cell.angle_gamma   90.00
#
_symmetry.space_group_name_H-M   'P 1'
#
loop_
_entity.id
_entity.type
_entity.pdbx_description
1 polymer ?
#
loop_
_entity_poly.entity_id
_entity_poly.type
_entity_poly.pdbx_seq_one_letter_code
_entity_poly.pdbx_strand_id
1 'polypeptide(L)'
;MGPLTQKMTHTYNSKRRSIVYKDDSPDWHQEVRKEILYLPFHFIYPKYFNISMGLGCLLILLLLSPPVAAESVQASAHDDVLEVFVRDGCPHCAKAKAYLTQLASERPWLKIIYRPVDHDTDARNDLMQHALKAGVWPPGVPTFRFKDQILVGFDHADHMGLLLADLIDQTAHHQETKPNHVETTLFGTLSVTNLGLPLFTLAIGLLDGFNPCAMWVLLFLLSMLIHLQNRQKMALIAGTFVIVSGMVYYAFMAAWLNVFLLIGLSAAMRWTLGGLALAIGGLNVKDFVAWKRGFSLSIPDSAKPGVYARARAILAKEKTLPALTAVATLAVMVNFIELLCTAGFPAIYTAILTQQDLSPIAYHAYLGLYILGYIADDALMVGIAVMALSSHKLTERTGRLLKLISGLVMLTLGVVLLLFPKWLV
;
A
#
# COMPACT_ATOMS: atom_id res chain seq x y z
N MET A 1 18.93 54.80 -59.48
CA MET A 1 19.74 53.79 -58.76
C MET A 1 20.67 54.53 -57.81
N GLY A 2 20.37 54.53 -56.50
CA GLY A 2 21.20 55.06 -55.38
C GLY A 2 21.61 56.54 -55.45
N PRO A 3 22.34 57.09 -54.46
CA PRO A 3 22.27 56.89 -53.00
C PRO A 3 22.32 58.24 -52.20
N LEU A 4 22.30 58.17 -50.85
CA LEU A 4 22.96 59.05 -49.84
C LEU A 4 22.90 60.60 -50.05
N THR A 5 22.46 61.50 -49.18
CA THR A 5 22.69 61.74 -47.73
C THR A 5 22.41 63.24 -47.56
N GLN A 6 21.67 63.70 -46.54
CA GLN A 6 21.95 65.03 -45.97
C GLN A 6 21.51 65.13 -44.52
N LYS A 7 22.52 65.32 -43.65
CA LYS A 7 22.40 65.77 -42.26
C LYS A 7 21.73 67.15 -42.23
N MET A 8 20.74 67.32 -41.36
CA MET A 8 20.35 68.65 -40.87
C MET A 8 20.59 68.70 -39.36
N THR A 9 21.68 69.36 -39.00
CA THR A 9 21.91 69.98 -37.69
C THR A 9 20.98 71.18 -37.57
N HIS A 10 20.09 71.16 -36.58
CA HIS A 10 19.44 72.37 -36.07
C HIS A 10 19.60 72.43 -34.56
N THR A 11 20.50 73.31 -34.14
CA THR A 11 20.57 73.94 -32.82
C THR A 11 19.25 74.67 -32.56
N TYR A 12 18.52 74.27 -31.51
CA TYR A 12 17.35 75.01 -31.03
C TYR A 12 17.54 75.34 -29.55
N ASN A 13 17.95 76.59 -29.29
CA ASN A 13 17.95 77.20 -27.97
C ASN A 13 16.61 77.94 -27.81
N SER A 14 15.70 77.42 -26.99
CA SER A 14 14.50 78.15 -26.58
C SER A 14 14.23 77.95 -25.09
N LYS A 15 14.37 79.05 -24.35
CA LYS A 15 13.83 79.27 -23.00
C LYS A 15 12.43 78.62 -22.85
N ARG A 16 12.26 77.68 -21.93
CA ARG A 16 10.95 77.37 -21.34
C ARG A 16 10.99 77.59 -19.84
N ARG A 17 10.11 78.49 -19.42
CA ARG A 17 9.74 78.76 -18.02
C ARG A 17 9.25 77.46 -17.40
N SER A 18 9.81 77.12 -16.25
CA SER A 18 9.28 76.11 -15.34
C SER A 18 7.91 76.58 -14.82
N ILE A 19 6.85 75.89 -15.25
CA ILE A 19 5.55 75.97 -14.60
C ILE A 19 5.62 74.98 -13.44
N VAL A 20 5.65 75.54 -12.23
CA VAL A 20 5.53 74.81 -10.96
C VAL A 20 4.07 74.38 -10.83
N TYR A 21 3.80 73.08 -10.92
CA TYR A 21 2.56 72.51 -10.40
C TYR A 21 2.80 72.16 -8.92
N LYS A 22 1.99 72.76 -8.06
CA LYS A 22 1.93 72.49 -6.63
C LYS A 22 0.96 71.32 -6.43
N ASP A 23 1.48 70.16 -6.07
CA ASP A 23 0.69 68.99 -5.67
C ASP A 23 0.57 69.04 -4.14
N ASP A 24 -0.56 69.57 -3.67
CA ASP A 24 -0.96 69.53 -2.27
C ASP A 24 -1.69 68.18 -2.03
N SER A 25 -0.92 67.10 -1.80
CA SER A 25 -1.45 65.82 -1.31
C SER A 25 -0.62 65.29 -0.12
N PRO A 26 -1.26 64.82 0.98
CA PRO A 26 -0.55 64.45 2.21
C PRO A 26 0.31 63.19 2.05
N ASP A 27 1.55 63.26 2.52
CA ASP A 27 2.57 62.21 2.50
C ASP A 27 2.23 61.06 3.48
N TRP A 28 1.45 60.08 3.02
CA TRP A 28 1.01 58.90 3.80
C TRP A 28 2.16 57.94 4.22
N HIS A 29 3.41 58.22 3.84
CA HIS A 29 4.55 57.33 4.09
C HIS A 29 5.37 57.64 5.36
N GLN A 30 5.01 58.69 6.12
CA GLN A 30 5.68 59.01 7.39
C GLN A 30 4.90 58.62 8.66
N GLU A 31 3.58 58.48 8.62
CA GLU A 31 2.77 58.26 9.83
C GLU A 31 2.64 56.79 10.26
N VAL A 32 2.89 55.81 9.36
CA VAL A 32 2.76 54.37 9.70
C VAL A 32 4.02 53.81 10.38
N ARG A 33 5.11 54.58 10.47
CA ARG A 33 6.40 54.11 11.02
C ARG A 33 6.58 54.32 12.52
N LYS A 34 5.62 54.96 13.22
CA LYS A 34 5.75 55.31 14.65
C LYS A 34 4.80 54.57 15.61
N GLU A 35 3.87 53.74 15.14
CA GLU A 35 2.96 52.96 16.00
C GLU A 35 3.20 51.44 16.02
N ILE A 36 4.41 50.97 15.65
CA ILE A 36 4.80 49.55 15.84
C ILE A 36 6.00 49.46 16.78
N LEU A 37 5.95 50.21 17.88
CA LEU A 37 6.76 49.97 19.06
C LEU A 37 5.85 50.09 20.28
N TYR A 38 5.89 49.08 21.13
CA TYR A 38 5.14 48.91 22.40
C TYR A 38 3.72 48.35 22.30
N LEU A 39 3.63 47.02 22.33
CA LEU A 39 2.65 46.31 23.16
C LEU A 39 3.17 44.89 23.45
N PRO A 40 3.43 44.53 24.73
CA PRO A 40 3.87 43.21 25.12
C PRO A 40 2.65 42.38 25.52
N PHE A 41 2.30 41.34 24.76
CA PHE A 41 1.54 40.23 25.31
C PHE A 41 2.09 38.91 24.79
N HIS A 42 2.83 38.27 25.68
CA HIS A 42 3.15 36.85 25.66
C HIS A 42 1.88 36.03 25.39
N PHE A 43 1.85 35.33 24.26
CA PHE A 43 1.12 34.07 24.15
C PHE A 43 2.08 32.99 23.64
N ILE A 44 2.54 32.26 24.63
CA ILE A 44 3.24 30.97 24.70
C ILE A 44 3.26 30.21 23.36
N TYR A 45 4.43 30.20 22.73
CA TYR A 45 4.86 29.16 21.79
C TYR A 45 4.97 27.82 22.55
N PRO A 46 4.48 26.68 22.02
CA PRO A 46 5.11 25.41 22.34
C PRO A 46 6.44 25.35 21.55
N LYS A 47 7.49 25.92 22.14
CA LYS A 47 8.86 25.49 21.86
C LYS A 47 8.95 24.02 22.31
N TYR A 48 9.59 23.18 21.51
CA TYR A 48 9.84 21.75 21.75
C TYR A 48 8.69 20.79 21.44
N PHE A 49 8.23 20.76 20.18
CA PHE A 49 7.90 19.46 19.58
C PHE A 49 9.12 19.03 18.74
N ASN A 50 10.02 18.27 19.38
CA ASN A 50 11.26 17.80 18.79
C ASN A 50 10.96 16.78 17.68
N ILE A 51 10.96 17.25 16.42
CA ILE A 51 10.92 16.40 15.21
C ILE A 51 12.11 15.40 15.19
N SER A 52 13.22 15.76 15.86
CA SER A 52 14.36 14.88 16.11
C SER A 52 14.02 13.65 16.97
N MET A 53 12.99 13.73 17.82
CA MET A 53 12.56 12.60 18.66
C MET A 53 11.74 11.58 17.86
N GLY A 54 10.94 12.03 16.89
CA GLY A 54 10.20 11.14 15.99
C GLY A 54 11.10 10.42 14.97
N LEU A 55 12.06 11.12 14.38
CA LEU A 55 13.05 10.52 13.46
C LEU A 55 14.00 9.57 14.19
N GLY A 56 14.39 9.94 15.43
CA GLY A 56 15.22 9.10 16.30
C GLY A 56 14.49 7.82 16.72
N CYS A 57 13.21 7.90 17.11
CA CYS A 57 12.41 6.72 17.45
C CYS A 57 12.19 5.78 16.27
N LEU A 58 12.06 6.28 15.03
CA LEU A 58 11.91 5.44 13.83
C LEU A 58 13.23 4.72 13.47
N LEU A 59 14.38 5.40 13.57
CA LEU A 59 15.70 4.79 13.36
C LEU A 59 16.05 3.79 14.48
N ILE A 60 15.67 4.08 15.72
CA ILE A 60 15.86 3.20 16.88
C ILE A 60 14.92 1.98 16.78
N LEU A 61 13.68 2.11 16.28
CA LEU A 61 12.82 0.95 15.99
C LEU A 61 13.38 0.07 14.87
N LEU A 62 13.97 0.67 13.82
CA LEU A 62 14.62 -0.07 12.72
C LEU A 62 15.87 -0.83 13.19
N LEU A 63 16.63 -0.26 14.14
CA LEU A 63 17.86 -0.85 14.67
C LEU A 63 17.65 -1.82 15.85
N LEU A 64 16.49 -1.81 16.52
CA LEU A 64 16.13 -2.75 17.59
C LEU A 64 15.30 -3.95 17.13
N SER A 65 15.09 -4.12 15.82
CA SER A 65 14.61 -5.39 15.28
C SER A 65 15.63 -6.47 15.65
N PRO A 66 15.31 -7.48 16.49
CA PRO A 66 16.23 -8.57 16.69
C PRO A 66 16.49 -9.23 15.33
N PRO A 67 17.71 -9.72 15.05
CA PRO A 67 17.90 -10.60 13.92
C PRO A 67 16.93 -11.77 14.12
N VAL A 68 15.96 -11.92 13.23
CA VAL A 68 15.12 -13.11 13.17
C VAL A 68 16.09 -14.25 12.93
N ALA A 69 16.37 -15.00 13.99
CA ALA A 69 17.02 -16.29 13.87
C ALA A 69 16.13 -17.09 12.92
N ALA A 70 16.72 -17.53 11.81
CA ALA A 70 16.06 -18.42 10.89
C ALA A 70 15.81 -19.73 11.63
N GLU A 71 14.65 -19.83 12.27
CA GLU A 71 14.15 -21.08 12.76
C GLU A 71 13.63 -21.83 11.54
N SER A 72 14.42 -22.79 11.10
CA SER A 72 14.03 -23.69 10.02
C SER A 72 12.83 -24.48 10.52
N VAL A 73 11.63 -24.11 10.08
CA VAL A 73 10.49 -25.02 10.12
C VAL A 73 10.87 -26.19 9.21
N GLN A 74 11.27 -27.31 9.79
CA GLN A 74 11.38 -28.56 9.04
C GLN A 74 9.97 -28.91 8.54
N ALA A 75 9.73 -28.65 7.26
CA ALA A 75 8.66 -29.30 6.51
C ALA A 75 8.85 -30.82 6.69
N SER A 76 7.87 -31.49 7.31
CA SER A 76 7.95 -32.92 7.56
C SER A 76 7.98 -33.67 6.23
N ALA A 77 9.02 -34.46 6.00
CA ALA A 77 9.28 -35.20 4.77
C ALA A 77 8.39 -36.46 4.61
N HIS A 78 7.06 -36.33 4.68
CA HIS A 78 6.12 -37.45 4.55
C HIS A 78 4.90 -37.09 3.68
N ASP A 79 5.13 -36.75 2.41
CA ASP A 79 4.06 -36.24 1.52
C ASP A 79 3.13 -37.32 0.93
N ASP A 80 3.50 -38.61 0.97
CA ASP A 80 2.72 -39.71 0.36
C ASP A 80 2.26 -40.77 1.38
N VAL A 81 1.96 -40.35 2.61
CA VAL A 81 1.52 -41.26 3.68
C VAL A 81 0.01 -41.12 3.92
N LEU A 82 -0.73 -42.22 3.71
CA LEU A 82 -2.12 -42.37 4.13
C LEU A 82 -2.16 -42.95 5.54
N GLU A 83 -2.56 -42.14 6.52
CA GLU A 83 -2.81 -42.61 7.88
C GLU A 83 -4.26 -43.09 8.02
N VAL A 84 -4.43 -44.29 8.55
CA VAL A 84 -5.73 -44.95 8.68
C VAL A 84 -5.97 -45.28 10.15
N PHE A 85 -6.79 -44.47 10.80
CA PHE A 85 -7.19 -44.66 12.19
C PHE A 85 -8.22 -45.78 12.28
N VAL A 86 -7.91 -46.83 13.04
CA VAL A 86 -8.72 -48.06 13.15
C VAL A 86 -8.89 -48.50 14.60
N ARG A 87 -9.81 -49.44 14.83
CA ARG A 87 -10.01 -50.11 16.12
C ARG A 87 -10.26 -51.59 15.90
N ASP A 88 -9.88 -52.42 16.85
CA ASP A 88 -10.24 -53.84 16.86
C ASP A 88 -11.76 -54.05 16.95
N GLY A 89 -12.25 -55.11 16.32
CA GLY A 89 -13.68 -55.44 16.28
C GLY A 89 -14.55 -54.49 15.43
N CYS A 90 -13.96 -53.55 14.69
CA CYS A 90 -14.67 -52.62 13.81
C CYS A 90 -14.97 -53.25 12.42
N PRO A 91 -16.24 -53.53 12.06
CA PRO A 91 -16.58 -54.17 10.78
C PRO A 91 -16.23 -53.29 9.56
N HIS A 92 -16.42 -51.98 9.69
CA HIS A 92 -16.07 -51.00 8.64
C HIS A 92 -14.56 -50.91 8.41
N CYS A 93 -13.77 -51.06 9.46
CA CYS A 93 -12.31 -51.06 9.39
C CYS A 93 -11.78 -52.31 8.67
N ALA A 94 -12.45 -53.46 8.84
CA ALA A 94 -12.11 -54.69 8.12
C ALA A 94 -12.39 -54.54 6.62
N LYS A 95 -13.53 -53.96 6.24
CA LYS A 95 -13.86 -53.64 4.84
C LYS A 95 -12.87 -52.67 4.21
N ALA A 96 -12.49 -51.62 4.96
CA ALA A 96 -11.48 -50.66 4.54
C ALA A 96 -10.12 -51.33 4.29
N LYS A 97 -9.63 -52.17 5.20
CA LYS A 97 -8.37 -52.90 5.04
C LYS A 97 -8.34 -53.79 3.78
N ALA A 98 -9.46 -54.44 3.47
CA ALA A 98 -9.58 -55.25 2.26
C ALA A 98 -9.44 -54.38 1.00
N TYR A 99 -10.14 -53.24 0.94
CA TYR A 99 -10.04 -52.29 -0.17
C TYR A 99 -8.65 -51.65 -0.29
N LEU A 100 -8.06 -51.21 0.81
CA LEU A 100 -6.74 -50.56 0.84
C LEU A 100 -5.61 -51.49 0.35
N THR A 101 -5.79 -52.81 0.48
CA THR A 101 -4.84 -53.79 -0.06
C THR A 101 -4.81 -53.75 -1.58
N GLN A 102 -5.98 -53.64 -2.22
CA GLN A 102 -6.08 -53.43 -3.67
C GLN A 102 -5.54 -52.05 -4.06
N LEU A 103 -5.93 -51.01 -3.32
CA LEU A 103 -5.49 -49.63 -3.59
C LEU A 103 -3.96 -49.47 -3.56
N ALA A 104 -3.31 -50.12 -2.60
CA ALA A 104 -1.84 -50.12 -2.48
C ALA A 104 -1.16 -50.82 -3.66
N SER A 105 -1.76 -51.86 -4.24
CA SER A 105 -1.22 -52.52 -5.44
C SER A 105 -1.34 -51.65 -6.70
N GLU A 106 -2.41 -50.85 -6.78
CA GLU A 106 -2.64 -49.92 -7.89
C GLU A 106 -1.77 -48.66 -7.78
N ARG A 107 -1.37 -48.28 -6.56
CA ARG A 107 -0.57 -47.08 -6.25
C ARG A 107 0.67 -47.44 -5.43
N PRO A 108 1.75 -47.93 -6.05
CA PRO A 108 2.99 -48.29 -5.35
C PRO A 108 3.67 -47.13 -4.62
N TRP A 109 3.34 -45.89 -5.02
CA TRP A 109 3.84 -44.65 -4.41
C TRP A 109 3.16 -44.33 -3.07
N LEU A 110 1.99 -44.90 -2.79
CA LEU A 110 1.19 -44.60 -1.60
C LEU A 110 1.62 -45.47 -0.42
N LYS A 111 2.14 -44.85 0.65
CA LYS A 111 2.48 -45.56 1.89
C LYS A 111 1.30 -45.53 2.86
N ILE A 112 0.74 -46.69 3.17
CA ILE A 112 -0.40 -46.81 4.10
C ILE A 112 0.10 -47.17 5.51
N ILE A 113 -0.27 -46.38 6.51
CA ILE A 113 0.04 -46.62 7.92
C ILE A 113 -1.27 -46.76 8.72
N TYR A 114 -1.42 -47.89 9.40
CA TYR A 114 -2.57 -48.13 10.29
C TYR A 114 -2.25 -47.65 11.71
N ARG A 115 -3.12 -46.82 12.28
CA ARG A 115 -3.00 -46.25 13.62
C ARG A 115 -4.15 -46.78 14.52
N PRO A 116 -3.91 -47.76 15.41
CA PRO A 116 -4.96 -48.38 16.23
C PRO A 116 -5.31 -47.51 17.46
N VAL A 117 -6.50 -46.90 17.48
CA VAL A 117 -6.88 -45.91 18.51
C VAL A 117 -7.29 -46.51 19.87
N ASP A 118 -7.48 -47.82 19.92
CA ASP A 118 -7.73 -48.61 21.14
C ASP A 118 -6.45 -48.89 21.93
N HIS A 119 -5.33 -49.09 21.24
CA HIS A 119 -4.06 -49.49 21.86
C HIS A 119 -2.98 -48.40 21.80
N ASP A 120 -3.15 -47.38 20.95
CA ASP A 120 -2.24 -46.24 20.83
C ASP A 120 -2.95 -44.94 21.28
N THR A 121 -2.51 -44.41 22.42
CA THR A 121 -3.05 -43.19 23.00
C THR A 121 -2.73 -41.95 22.16
N ASP A 122 -1.59 -41.95 21.46
CA ASP A 122 -1.18 -40.84 20.62
C ASP A 122 -2.02 -40.83 19.34
N ALA A 123 -2.23 -41.99 18.70
CA ALA A 123 -3.17 -42.11 17.58
C ALA A 123 -4.58 -41.62 17.91
N ARG A 124 -5.06 -41.90 19.13
CA ARG A 124 -6.38 -41.43 19.58
C ARG A 124 -6.42 -39.91 19.76
N ASN A 125 -5.36 -39.34 20.33
CA ASN A 125 -5.25 -37.89 20.52
C ASN A 125 -5.15 -37.17 19.16
N ASP A 126 -4.35 -37.70 18.24
CA ASP A 126 -4.20 -37.19 16.88
C ASP A 126 -5.55 -37.20 16.16
N LEU A 127 -6.26 -38.32 16.17
CA LEU A 127 -7.61 -38.43 15.57
C LEU A 127 -8.56 -37.36 16.12
N MET A 128 -8.54 -37.12 17.44
CA MET A 128 -9.41 -36.15 18.07
C MET A 128 -9.06 -34.71 17.67
N GLN A 129 -7.77 -34.38 17.57
CA GLN A 129 -7.33 -33.07 17.09
C GLN A 129 -7.71 -32.83 15.63
N HIS A 130 -7.48 -33.82 14.76
CA HIS A 130 -7.83 -33.71 13.33
C HIS A 130 -9.35 -33.61 13.12
N ALA A 131 -10.13 -34.40 13.84
CA ALA A 131 -11.60 -34.35 13.77
C ALA A 131 -12.15 -32.98 14.21
N LEU A 132 -11.61 -32.40 15.29
CA LEU A 132 -11.99 -31.05 15.75
C LEU A 132 -11.65 -29.97 14.71
N LYS A 133 -10.46 -30.02 14.11
CA LYS A 133 -10.05 -29.07 13.06
C LYS A 133 -10.95 -29.16 11.83
N ALA A 134 -11.38 -30.36 11.46
CA ALA A 134 -12.27 -30.59 10.32
C ALA A 134 -13.76 -30.40 10.64
N GLY A 135 -14.12 -30.05 11.89
CA GLY A 135 -15.51 -29.88 12.31
C GLY A 135 -16.32 -31.19 12.34
N VAL A 136 -15.66 -32.35 12.40
CA VAL A 136 -16.31 -33.67 12.45
C VAL A 136 -16.45 -34.12 13.89
N TRP A 137 -17.69 -34.23 14.37
CA TRP A 137 -17.99 -34.70 15.72
C TRP A 137 -19.25 -35.59 15.75
N PRO A 138 -19.20 -36.78 16.41
CA PRO A 138 -18.06 -37.37 17.12
C PRO A 138 -17.02 -38.02 16.17
N PRO A 139 -15.74 -38.13 16.58
CA PRO A 139 -14.73 -38.84 15.80
C PRO A 139 -15.07 -40.34 15.69
N GLY A 140 -14.97 -40.89 14.48
CA GLY A 140 -15.29 -42.28 14.17
C GLY A 140 -14.11 -43.06 13.59
N VAL A 141 -14.23 -44.38 13.51
CA VAL A 141 -13.28 -45.26 12.79
C VAL A 141 -14.03 -46.14 11.78
N PRO A 142 -13.45 -46.45 10.60
CA PRO A 142 -12.14 -45.98 10.15
C PRO A 142 -12.16 -44.49 9.77
N THR A 143 -11.08 -43.78 10.06
CA THR A 143 -10.84 -42.42 9.54
C THR A 143 -9.54 -42.43 8.74
N PHE A 144 -9.58 -41.84 7.57
CA PHE A 144 -8.46 -41.75 6.64
C PHE A 144 -7.95 -40.31 6.65
N ARG A 145 -6.64 -40.13 6.85
CA ARG A 145 -5.98 -38.83 6.72
C ARG A 145 -4.92 -38.93 5.65
N PHE A 146 -5.02 -38.06 4.65
CA PHE A 146 -4.00 -37.89 3.63
C PHE A 146 -3.73 -36.39 3.48
N LYS A 147 -2.49 -35.98 3.75
CA LYS A 147 -2.11 -34.57 3.93
C LYS A 147 -3.01 -33.88 4.97
N ASP A 148 -3.68 -32.79 4.61
CA ASP A 148 -4.58 -32.03 5.50
C ASP A 148 -6.05 -32.41 5.37
N GLN A 149 -6.38 -33.40 4.54
CA GLN A 149 -7.76 -33.85 4.34
C GLN A 149 -8.05 -35.09 5.18
N ILE A 150 -9.28 -35.16 5.70
CA ILE A 150 -9.80 -36.33 6.41
C ILE A 150 -11.09 -36.83 5.78
N LEU A 151 -11.25 -38.15 5.75
CA LEU A 151 -12.46 -38.84 5.36
C LEU A 151 -12.86 -39.81 6.46
N VAL A 152 -14.12 -39.78 6.89
CA VAL A 152 -14.60 -40.60 8.02
C VAL A 152 -15.60 -41.64 7.54
N GLY A 153 -15.40 -42.88 7.97
CA GLY A 153 -16.26 -44.02 7.69
C GLY A 153 -15.89 -44.76 6.39
N PHE A 154 -16.32 -46.01 6.30
CA PHE A 154 -16.14 -46.82 5.09
C PHE A 154 -17.26 -47.85 4.99
N ASP A 155 -18.09 -47.77 3.95
CA ASP A 155 -19.23 -48.66 3.75
C ASP A 155 -18.93 -49.80 2.75
N HIS A 156 -18.52 -49.46 1.53
CA HIS A 156 -18.21 -50.34 0.40
C HIS A 156 -17.30 -49.61 -0.61
N ALA A 157 -16.61 -50.39 -1.44
CA ALA A 157 -15.62 -49.88 -2.40
C ALA A 157 -16.25 -48.95 -3.46
N ASP A 158 -17.48 -49.25 -3.91
CA ASP A 158 -18.15 -48.51 -4.98
C ASP A 158 -18.68 -47.13 -4.56
N HIS A 159 -18.60 -46.78 -3.27
CA HIS A 159 -19.02 -45.48 -2.75
C HIS A 159 -17.90 -44.81 -1.97
N MET A 160 -17.65 -45.22 -0.72
CA MET A 160 -16.59 -44.61 0.09
C MET A 160 -15.18 -44.97 -0.41
N GLY A 161 -15.00 -46.09 -1.10
CA GLY A 161 -13.73 -46.41 -1.77
C GLY A 161 -13.41 -45.44 -2.90
N LEU A 162 -14.38 -45.13 -3.77
CA LEU A 162 -14.22 -44.13 -4.83
C LEU A 162 -13.91 -42.74 -4.27
N LEU A 163 -14.64 -42.31 -3.23
CA LEU A 163 -14.39 -41.02 -2.57
C LEU A 163 -12.98 -40.94 -1.95
N LEU A 164 -12.50 -42.04 -1.38
CA LEU A 164 -11.16 -42.12 -0.81
C LEU A 164 -10.07 -42.10 -1.90
N ALA A 165 -10.26 -42.85 -2.99
CA ALA A 165 -9.36 -42.83 -4.13
C ALA A 165 -9.31 -41.45 -4.79
N ASP A 166 -10.47 -40.81 -4.98
CA ASP A 166 -10.57 -39.46 -5.53
C ASP A 166 -9.91 -38.42 -4.61
N LEU A 167 -10.09 -38.52 -3.28
CA LEU A 167 -9.38 -37.66 -2.33
C LEU A 167 -7.86 -37.79 -2.48
N ILE A 168 -7.35 -39.03 -2.56
CA ILE A 168 -5.92 -39.33 -2.71
C ILE A 168 -5.41 -38.86 -4.07
N ASP A 169 -6.14 -39.12 -5.15
CA ASP A 169 -5.74 -38.78 -6.51
C ASP A 169 -5.84 -37.27 -6.76
N GLN A 170 -6.86 -36.57 -6.26
CA GLN A 170 -6.96 -35.11 -6.35
C GLN A 170 -5.83 -34.43 -5.57
N THR A 171 -5.49 -34.91 -4.38
CA THR A 171 -4.39 -34.34 -3.60
C THR A 171 -3.00 -34.76 -4.09
N ALA A 172 -2.87 -35.90 -4.77
CA ALA A 172 -1.65 -36.30 -5.48
C ALA A 172 -1.48 -35.51 -6.78
N HIS A 173 -2.56 -35.34 -7.55
CA HIS A 173 -2.58 -34.49 -8.73
C HIS A 173 -2.47 -33.01 -8.39
N HIS A 174 -2.88 -32.52 -7.21
CA HIS A 174 -2.59 -31.15 -6.78
C HIS A 174 -1.11 -30.90 -6.46
N GLN A 175 -0.29 -31.96 -6.31
CA GLN A 175 1.16 -31.84 -6.28
C GLN A 175 1.76 -31.71 -7.70
N GLU A 176 1.05 -32.14 -8.75
CA GLU A 176 1.45 -31.98 -10.18
C GLU A 176 0.61 -30.96 -10.98
N THR A 177 -0.50 -30.45 -10.42
CA THR A 177 -1.41 -29.49 -11.04
C THR A 177 -1.86 -28.45 -10.00
N LYS A 178 -0.96 -27.50 -9.73
CA LYS A 178 -1.39 -26.11 -9.57
C LYS A 178 -2.05 -25.69 -10.91
N PRO A 179 -3.19 -24.99 -10.92
CA PRO A 179 -3.92 -24.69 -12.15
C PRO A 179 -3.10 -23.69 -12.96
N ASN A 180 -2.35 -24.17 -13.96
CA ASN A 180 -1.31 -23.36 -14.61
C ASN A 180 -1.50 -23.14 -16.11
N HIS A 181 -2.62 -23.57 -16.70
CA HIS A 181 -2.85 -23.36 -18.12
C HIS A 181 -4.29 -22.93 -18.41
N VAL A 182 -4.44 -21.65 -18.74
CA VAL A 182 -5.54 -21.17 -19.59
C VAL A 182 -4.89 -20.79 -20.91
N GLU A 183 -5.10 -21.62 -21.94
CA GLU A 183 -4.62 -21.31 -23.28
C GLU A 183 -5.52 -20.23 -23.91
N THR A 184 -4.93 -19.09 -24.26
CA THR A 184 -5.55 -18.14 -25.18
C THR A 184 -4.62 -17.90 -26.36
N THR A 185 -5.17 -18.13 -27.55
CA THR A 185 -4.51 -18.27 -28.85
C THR A 185 -3.90 -16.98 -29.42
N LEU A 186 -3.84 -15.89 -28.64
CA LEU A 186 -3.30 -14.61 -29.11
C LEU A 186 -2.07 -14.11 -28.31
N PHE A 187 -1.77 -14.67 -27.12
CA PHE A 187 -0.68 -14.16 -26.26
C PHE A 187 0.23 -15.22 -25.60
N GLY A 188 0.08 -16.51 -25.93
CA GLY A 188 0.98 -17.55 -25.40
C GLY A 188 0.77 -17.87 -23.91
N THR A 189 1.45 -18.90 -23.42
CA THR A 189 1.25 -19.48 -22.09
C THR A 189 1.91 -18.66 -20.97
N LEU A 190 1.11 -17.90 -20.22
CA LEU A 190 1.52 -17.21 -19.00
C LEU A 190 1.33 -18.12 -17.78
N SER A 191 2.44 -18.66 -17.23
CA SER A 191 2.43 -19.43 -15.97
C SER A 191 2.51 -18.49 -14.76
N VAL A 192 1.65 -18.74 -13.78
CA VAL A 192 1.56 -17.98 -12.52
C VAL A 192 2.79 -18.21 -11.63
N THR A 193 3.60 -19.25 -11.91
CA THR A 193 4.62 -19.73 -10.96
C THR A 193 5.92 -18.92 -10.95
N ASN A 194 6.24 -18.11 -11.97
CA ASN A 194 7.43 -17.23 -11.92
C ASN A 194 7.22 -15.81 -12.47
N LEU A 195 6.29 -15.61 -13.42
CA LEU A 195 5.89 -14.25 -13.82
C LEU A 195 4.64 -13.77 -13.08
N GLY A 196 3.78 -14.69 -12.60
CA GLY A 196 2.51 -14.36 -11.97
C GLY A 196 2.65 -13.58 -10.68
N LEU A 197 3.44 -14.06 -9.71
CA LEU A 197 3.60 -13.35 -8.43
C LEU A 197 4.37 -12.03 -8.60
N PRO A 198 5.49 -11.94 -9.36
CA PRO A 198 6.14 -10.65 -9.63
C PRO A 198 5.26 -9.65 -10.39
N LEU A 199 4.55 -10.09 -11.44
CA LEU A 199 3.67 -9.22 -12.21
C LEU A 199 2.45 -8.79 -11.40
N PHE A 200 1.86 -9.70 -10.61
CA PHE A 200 0.80 -9.38 -9.67
C PHE A 200 1.27 -8.35 -8.64
N THR A 201 2.46 -8.56 -8.07
CA THR A 201 3.09 -7.61 -7.13
C THR A 201 3.24 -6.22 -7.76
N LEU A 202 3.78 -6.16 -8.99
CA LEU A 202 3.95 -4.90 -9.71
C LEU A 202 2.60 -4.25 -10.05
N ALA A 203 1.61 -5.04 -10.47
CA ALA A 203 0.29 -4.55 -10.85
C ALA A 203 -0.46 -3.99 -9.63
N ILE A 204 -0.47 -4.71 -8.50
CA ILE A 204 -1.09 -4.20 -7.27
C ILE A 204 -0.33 -2.99 -6.75
N GLY A 205 1.02 -3.03 -6.74
CA GLY A 205 1.83 -1.88 -6.35
C GLY A 205 1.53 -0.65 -7.22
N LEU A 206 1.44 -0.82 -8.53
CA LEU A 206 1.09 0.28 -9.45
C LEU A 206 -0.33 0.81 -9.20
N LEU A 207 -1.30 -0.09 -9.00
CA LEU A 207 -2.69 0.31 -8.68
C LEU A 207 -2.77 1.09 -7.36
N ASP A 208 -1.98 0.69 -6.36
CA ASP A 208 -1.85 1.40 -5.10
C ASP A 208 -1.16 2.75 -5.27
N GLY A 209 -0.10 2.81 -6.10
CA GLY A 209 0.62 4.04 -6.47
C GLY A 209 -0.29 5.12 -7.06
N PHE A 210 -1.33 4.73 -7.81
CA PHE A 210 -2.43 5.61 -8.25
C PHE A 210 -3.33 6.12 -7.09
N ASN A 211 -2.72 6.58 -6.00
CA ASN A 211 -3.36 7.11 -4.83
C ASN A 211 -3.63 8.63 -4.98
N PRO A 212 -4.90 9.04 -4.99
CA PRO A 212 -5.23 10.46 -5.05
C PRO A 212 -4.66 11.28 -3.88
N CYS A 213 -4.44 10.67 -2.70
CA CYS A 213 -3.90 11.36 -1.52
C CYS A 213 -2.48 11.89 -1.77
N ALA A 214 -1.58 11.05 -2.26
CA ALA A 214 -0.17 11.39 -2.51
C ALA A 214 0.01 12.25 -3.76
N MET A 215 -0.66 11.87 -4.86
CA MET A 215 -0.57 12.58 -6.14
C MET A 215 -0.86 14.06 -6.01
N TRP A 216 -1.83 14.45 -5.18
CA TRP A 216 -2.17 15.86 -5.00
C TRP A 216 -1.09 16.69 -4.32
N VAL A 217 -0.50 16.12 -3.27
CA VAL A 217 0.56 16.79 -2.54
C VAL A 217 1.79 16.91 -3.43
N LEU A 218 2.09 15.88 -4.22
CA LEU A 218 3.17 15.91 -5.19
C LEU A 218 2.91 16.93 -6.30
N LEU A 219 1.70 16.98 -6.88
CA LEU A 219 1.32 18.01 -7.86
C LEU A 219 1.44 19.43 -7.29
N PHE A 220 1.01 19.64 -6.05
CA PHE A 220 1.19 20.91 -5.36
C PHE A 220 2.67 21.27 -5.20
N LEU A 221 3.49 20.33 -4.74
CA LEU A 221 4.94 20.48 -4.61
C LEU A 221 5.59 20.84 -5.95
N LEU A 222 5.27 20.09 -7.02
CA LEU A 222 5.77 20.33 -8.38
C LEU A 222 5.36 21.70 -8.92
N SER A 223 4.11 22.13 -8.69
CA SER A 223 3.63 23.46 -9.10
C SER A 223 4.40 24.61 -8.44
N MET A 224 4.93 24.40 -7.25
CA MET A 224 5.76 25.38 -6.57
C MET A 224 7.20 25.32 -7.07
N LEU A 225 7.73 24.12 -7.30
CA LEU A 225 9.10 23.90 -7.76
C LEU A 225 9.37 24.41 -9.18
N ILE A 226 8.36 24.42 -10.05
CA ILE A 226 8.52 24.87 -11.44
C ILE A 226 8.97 26.34 -11.56
N HIS A 227 8.66 27.16 -10.55
CA HIS A 227 9.07 28.57 -10.50
C HIS A 227 10.57 28.74 -10.19
N LEU A 228 11.26 27.69 -9.70
CA LEU A 228 12.70 27.73 -9.45
C LEU A 228 13.53 27.63 -10.74
N GLN A 229 12.93 27.22 -11.87
CA GLN A 229 13.57 27.10 -13.20
C GLN A 229 14.90 26.31 -13.21
N ASN A 230 15.10 25.42 -12.24
CA ASN A 230 16.30 24.59 -12.12
C ASN A 230 15.89 23.11 -12.07
N ARG A 231 16.14 22.39 -13.17
CA ARG A 231 15.78 20.97 -13.34
C ARG A 231 16.44 20.07 -12.29
N GLN A 232 17.71 20.31 -11.97
CA GLN A 232 18.46 19.50 -11.00
C GLN A 232 17.90 19.68 -9.59
N LYS A 233 17.65 20.92 -9.18
CA LYS A 233 17.08 21.22 -7.86
C LYS A 233 15.65 20.70 -7.74
N MET A 234 14.86 20.79 -8.82
CA MET A 234 13.52 20.22 -8.88
C MET A 234 13.53 18.69 -8.76
N ALA A 235 14.36 18.01 -9.56
CA ALA A 235 14.51 16.55 -9.51
C ALA A 235 14.99 16.08 -8.14
N LEU A 236 15.94 16.79 -7.52
CA LEU A 236 16.44 16.44 -6.20
C LEU A 236 15.35 16.57 -5.13
N ILE A 237 14.61 17.69 -5.10
CA ILE A 237 13.60 17.94 -4.08
C ILE A 237 12.38 17.04 -4.27
N ALA A 238 11.82 16.97 -5.49
CA ALA A 238 10.66 16.13 -5.77
C ALA A 238 11.02 14.63 -5.73
N GLY A 239 12.21 14.24 -6.19
CA GLY A 239 12.71 12.88 -6.07
C GLY A 239 12.91 12.47 -4.60
N THR A 240 13.31 13.40 -3.73
CA THR A 240 13.36 13.12 -2.27
C THR A 240 11.99 12.82 -1.71
N PHE A 241 10.93 13.51 -2.15
CA PHE A 241 9.56 13.16 -1.77
C PHE A 241 9.24 11.71 -2.13
N VAL A 242 9.47 11.31 -3.38
CA VAL A 242 9.14 9.96 -3.89
C VAL A 242 9.94 8.88 -3.17
N ILE A 243 11.26 9.07 -3.00
CA ILE A 243 12.12 8.10 -2.33
C ILE A 243 11.73 7.93 -0.86
N VAL A 244 11.54 9.03 -0.14
CA VAL A 244 11.11 8.98 1.27
C VAL A 244 9.71 8.36 1.38
N SER A 245 8.81 8.65 0.44
CA SER A 245 7.49 8.03 0.37
C SER A 245 7.60 6.51 0.29
N GLY A 246 8.34 6.00 -0.71
CA GLY A 246 8.57 4.57 -0.88
C GLY A 246 9.24 3.91 0.32
N MET A 247 10.21 4.56 0.97
CA MET A 247 10.86 4.04 2.18
C MET A 247 9.89 3.93 3.36
N VAL A 248 9.07 4.96 3.60
CA VAL A 248 8.08 4.97 4.68
C VAL A 248 7.01 3.91 4.42
N TYR A 249 6.52 3.82 3.18
CA TYR A 249 5.52 2.83 2.79
C TYR A 249 6.05 1.40 2.90
N TYR A 250 7.29 1.16 2.49
CA TYR A 250 7.97 -0.13 2.69
C TYR A 250 8.06 -0.48 4.18
N ALA A 251 8.54 0.45 5.01
CA ALA A 251 8.69 0.23 6.45
C ALA A 251 7.33 -0.09 7.09
N PHE A 252 6.26 0.60 6.65
CA PHE A 252 4.91 0.28 7.07
C PHE A 252 4.50 -1.13 6.65
N MET A 253 4.62 -1.50 5.37
CA MET A 253 4.23 -2.84 4.90
C MET A 253 5.02 -3.95 5.60
N ALA A 254 6.31 -3.73 5.85
CA ALA A 254 7.15 -4.66 6.59
C ALA A 254 6.69 -4.80 8.06
N ALA A 255 6.38 -3.68 8.73
CA ALA A 255 5.82 -3.72 10.08
C ALA A 255 4.44 -4.40 10.10
N TRP A 256 3.61 -4.11 9.12
CA TRP A 256 2.27 -4.65 8.94
C TRP A 256 2.26 -6.16 8.71
N LEU A 257 3.20 -6.68 7.90
CA LEU A 257 3.38 -8.12 7.66
C LEU A 257 3.61 -8.87 8.98
N ASN A 258 4.44 -8.32 9.88
CA ASN A 258 4.70 -8.92 11.20
C ASN A 258 3.45 -8.89 12.10
N VAL A 259 2.64 -7.83 12.03
CA VAL A 259 1.38 -7.72 12.80
C VAL A 259 0.32 -8.70 12.29
N PHE A 260 0.22 -8.92 10.97
CA PHE A 260 -0.73 -9.87 10.39
C PHE A 260 -0.45 -11.30 10.77
N LEU A 261 0.83 -11.70 10.83
CA LEU A 261 1.23 -13.02 11.28
C LEU A 261 0.84 -13.29 12.75
N LEU A 262 0.70 -12.24 13.56
CA LEU A 262 0.40 -12.38 14.99
C LEU A 262 -1.09 -12.27 15.33
N ILE A 263 -1.85 -11.44 14.60
CA ILE A 263 -3.20 -11.00 15.02
C ILE A 263 -4.27 -11.25 13.94
N GLY A 264 -3.89 -11.41 12.67
CA GLY A 264 -4.82 -11.43 11.54
C GLY A 264 -5.58 -10.10 11.37
N LEU A 265 -6.35 -9.97 10.28
CA LEU A 265 -7.18 -8.78 10.05
C LEU A 265 -8.38 -8.78 11.04
N SER A 266 -8.20 -8.22 12.22
CA SER A 266 -9.27 -8.13 13.22
C SER A 266 -10.47 -7.32 12.70
N ALA A 267 -11.68 -7.72 13.09
CA ALA A 267 -12.90 -7.00 12.74
C ALA A 267 -12.84 -5.51 13.15
N ALA A 268 -12.18 -5.20 14.28
CA ALA A 268 -11.95 -3.84 14.74
C ALA A 268 -11.15 -3.01 13.74
N MET A 269 -10.05 -3.55 13.20
CA MET A 269 -9.23 -2.83 12.24
C MET A 269 -10.00 -2.51 10.95
N ARG A 270 -10.77 -3.49 10.47
CA ARG A 270 -11.62 -3.36 9.29
C ARG A 270 -12.68 -2.26 9.46
N TRP A 271 -13.39 -2.23 10.60
CA TRP A 271 -14.36 -1.18 10.91
C TRP A 271 -13.72 0.19 11.02
N THR A 272 -12.53 0.28 11.62
CA THR A 272 -11.82 1.55 11.81
C THR A 272 -11.35 2.14 10.48
N LEU A 273 -10.68 1.35 9.64
CA LEU A 273 -10.20 1.77 8.33
C LEU A 273 -11.35 2.11 7.39
N GLY A 274 -12.37 1.26 7.33
CA GLY A 274 -13.54 1.48 6.48
C GLY A 274 -14.32 2.73 6.89
N GLY A 275 -14.55 2.93 8.19
CA GLY A 275 -15.23 4.12 8.71
C GLY A 275 -14.47 5.41 8.40
N LEU A 276 -13.14 5.40 8.52
CA LEU A 276 -12.30 6.56 8.23
C LEU A 276 -12.25 6.88 6.72
N ALA A 277 -12.16 5.85 5.87
CA ALA A 277 -12.24 5.99 4.42
C ALA A 277 -13.60 6.60 3.99
N LEU A 278 -14.71 6.16 4.61
CA LEU A 278 -16.04 6.73 4.35
C LEU A 278 -16.13 8.20 4.78
N ALA A 279 -15.57 8.54 5.95
CA ALA A 279 -15.59 9.91 6.45
C ALA A 279 -14.78 10.87 5.55
N ILE A 280 -13.53 10.50 5.19
CA ILE A 280 -12.67 11.31 4.33
C ILE A 280 -13.24 11.37 2.90
N GLY A 281 -13.70 10.24 2.37
CA GLY A 281 -14.33 10.17 1.06
C GLY A 281 -15.58 11.04 0.96
N GLY A 282 -16.45 11.00 1.98
CA GLY A 282 -17.63 11.85 2.08
C GLY A 282 -17.29 13.34 2.14
N LEU A 283 -16.24 13.72 2.89
CA LEU A 283 -15.75 15.11 2.93
C LEU A 283 -15.24 15.58 1.55
N ASN A 284 -14.52 14.72 0.82
CA ASN A 284 -14.02 15.02 -0.53
C ASN A 284 -15.16 15.21 -1.55
N VAL A 285 -16.18 14.35 -1.53
CA VAL A 285 -17.38 14.49 -2.38
C VAL A 285 -18.19 15.72 -2.00
N LYS A 286 -18.40 15.96 -0.70
CA LYS A 286 -19.08 17.17 -0.19
C LYS A 286 -18.36 18.43 -0.64
N ASP A 287 -17.03 18.46 -0.57
CA ASP A 287 -16.25 19.61 -1.03
C ASP A 287 -16.46 19.86 -2.53
N PHE A 288 -16.63 18.82 -3.37
CA PHE A 288 -16.96 19.00 -4.78
C PHE A 288 -18.34 19.65 -4.99
N VAL A 289 -19.37 19.14 -4.32
CA VAL A 289 -20.78 19.57 -4.51
C VAL A 289 -21.07 20.91 -3.82
N ALA A 290 -20.58 21.08 -2.59
CA ALA A 290 -20.83 22.22 -1.71
C ALA A 290 -19.50 22.90 -1.33
N TRP A 291 -18.82 23.45 -2.34
CA TRP A 291 -17.52 24.09 -2.20
C TRP A 291 -17.51 25.14 -1.09
N LYS A 292 -16.58 24.99 -0.13
CA LYS A 292 -16.36 25.88 1.02
C LYS A 292 -17.59 26.12 1.93
N ARG A 293 -18.66 25.33 1.80
CA ARG A 293 -19.79 25.37 2.75
C ARG A 293 -19.52 24.38 3.90
N GLY A 294 -19.51 24.91 5.13
CA GLY A 294 -19.27 24.14 6.35
C GLY A 294 -17.81 23.67 6.51
N PHE A 295 -17.61 22.55 7.20
CA PHE A 295 -16.29 21.93 7.38
C PHE A 295 -15.72 21.47 6.04
N SER A 296 -14.47 21.84 5.74
CA SER A 296 -13.76 21.50 4.50
C SER A 296 -12.29 21.22 4.82
N LEU A 297 -11.70 20.22 4.15
CA LEU A 297 -10.27 19.90 4.25
C LEU A 297 -9.40 20.82 3.39
N SER A 298 -9.99 21.86 2.78
CA SER A 298 -9.27 22.83 1.95
C SER A 298 -8.57 23.88 2.82
N ILE A 299 -7.38 24.30 2.40
CA ILE A 299 -6.66 25.40 3.03
C ILE A 299 -7.54 26.68 2.99
N PRO A 300 -7.81 27.33 4.15
CA PRO A 300 -8.58 28.57 4.21
C PRO A 300 -7.93 29.69 3.39
N ASP A 301 -8.73 30.55 2.75
CA ASP A 301 -8.18 31.61 1.89
C ASP A 301 -7.30 32.61 2.65
N SER A 302 -7.56 32.82 3.94
CA SER A 302 -6.73 33.66 4.83
C SER A 302 -5.34 33.09 5.11
N ALA A 303 -5.20 31.76 5.11
CA ALA A 303 -3.94 31.08 5.43
C ALA A 303 -3.07 30.83 4.18
N LYS A 304 -3.66 30.78 2.99
CA LYS A 304 -2.94 30.53 1.72
C LYS A 304 -1.74 31.45 1.52
N PRO A 305 -1.82 32.79 1.62
CA PRO A 305 -0.68 33.65 1.32
C PRO A 305 0.53 33.35 2.21
N GLY A 306 0.29 33.13 3.51
CA GLY A 306 1.35 32.82 4.48
C GLY A 306 2.00 31.46 4.26
N VAL A 307 1.20 30.41 3.99
CA VAL A 307 1.71 29.06 3.73
C VAL A 307 2.58 29.05 2.47
N TYR A 308 2.10 29.65 1.38
CA TYR A 308 2.85 29.68 0.12
C TYR A 308 4.10 30.56 0.22
N ALA A 309 4.07 31.68 0.96
CA ALA A 309 5.25 32.52 1.18
C ALA A 309 6.34 31.77 1.97
N ARG A 310 5.97 31.07 3.05
CA ARG A 310 6.90 30.24 3.83
C ARG A 310 7.48 29.11 2.99
N ALA A 311 6.64 28.40 2.27
CA ALA A 311 7.06 27.29 1.43
C ALA A 311 8.03 27.75 0.33
N ARG A 312 7.73 28.88 -0.34
CA ARG A 312 8.68 29.49 -1.29
C ARG A 312 9.97 29.96 -0.63
N ALA A 313 9.93 30.54 0.57
CA ALA A 313 11.14 30.97 1.26
C ALA A 313 12.08 29.80 1.61
N ILE A 314 11.52 28.64 1.96
CA ILE A 314 12.27 27.40 2.20
C ILE A 314 12.93 26.92 0.89
N LEU A 315 12.20 26.97 -0.23
CA LEU A 315 12.71 26.53 -1.53
C LEU A 315 13.69 27.51 -2.18
N ALA A 316 13.48 28.82 -1.99
CA ALA A 316 14.24 29.88 -2.63
C ALA A 316 15.62 30.09 -2.00
N LYS A 317 15.83 29.71 -0.74
CA LYS A 317 17.15 29.77 -0.12
C LYS A 317 18.15 28.91 -0.90
N GLU A 318 19.39 29.42 -1.03
CA GLU A 318 20.52 28.71 -1.65
C GLU A 318 20.85 27.40 -0.93
N LYS A 319 20.47 27.29 0.35
CA LYS A 319 20.66 26.07 1.13
C LYS A 319 19.57 25.04 0.76
N THR A 320 19.98 23.95 0.14
CA THR A 320 19.09 22.84 -0.27
C THR A 320 18.61 21.99 0.91
N LEU A 321 19.39 21.90 1.99
CA LEU A 321 19.09 21.02 3.13
C LEU A 321 17.73 21.30 3.81
N PRO A 322 17.32 22.54 4.12
CA PRO A 322 15.99 22.82 4.69
C PRO A 322 14.82 22.44 3.75
N ALA A 323 15.02 22.50 2.44
CA ALA A 323 14.00 22.08 1.48
C ALA A 323 13.85 20.55 1.48
N LEU A 324 14.96 19.82 1.52
CA LEU A 324 14.94 18.35 1.60
C LEU A 324 14.31 17.87 2.90
N THR A 325 14.65 18.46 4.04
CA THR A 325 14.06 18.07 5.33
C THR A 325 12.57 18.38 5.40
N ALA A 326 12.14 19.53 4.89
CA ALA A 326 10.72 19.90 4.83
C ALA A 326 9.93 18.92 3.94
N VAL A 327 10.46 18.56 2.77
CA VAL A 327 9.81 17.64 1.84
C VAL A 327 9.82 16.20 2.34
N ALA A 328 10.90 15.74 2.97
CA ALA A 328 10.93 14.44 3.62
C ALA A 328 9.89 14.35 4.76
N THR A 329 9.78 15.39 5.58
CA THR A 329 8.75 15.47 6.63
C THR A 329 7.34 15.43 6.04
N LEU A 330 7.12 16.18 4.95
CA LEU A 330 5.85 16.17 4.23
C LEU A 330 5.52 14.77 3.69
N ALA A 331 6.48 14.07 3.07
CA ALA A 331 6.30 12.72 2.57
C ALA A 331 5.88 11.73 3.68
N VAL A 332 6.54 11.79 4.84
CA VAL A 332 6.16 10.99 6.02
C VAL A 332 4.71 11.28 6.42
N MET A 333 4.33 12.54 6.57
CA MET A 333 2.96 12.92 6.96
C MET A 333 1.91 12.45 5.95
N VAL A 334 2.20 12.56 4.65
CA VAL A 334 1.30 12.13 3.59
C VAL A 334 1.10 10.62 3.59
N ASN A 335 2.17 9.83 3.79
CA ASN A 335 2.08 8.37 3.85
C ASN A 335 1.15 7.87 4.97
N PHE A 336 1.15 8.54 6.13
CA PHE A 336 0.21 8.21 7.20
C PHE A 336 -1.25 8.42 6.79
N ILE A 337 -1.52 9.42 5.96
CA ILE A 337 -2.87 9.68 5.43
C ILE A 337 -3.21 8.67 4.33
N GLU A 338 -2.26 8.43 3.43
CA GLU A 338 -2.36 7.48 2.32
C GLU A 338 -2.67 6.07 2.79
N LEU A 339 -2.10 5.65 3.93
CA LEU A 339 -2.46 4.42 4.62
C LEU A 339 -3.97 4.21 4.71
N LEU A 340 -4.69 5.27 5.03
CA LEU A 340 -6.12 5.23 5.30
C LEU A 340 -6.91 5.21 3.98
N CYS A 341 -6.30 5.71 2.91
CA CYS A 341 -6.87 5.77 1.56
C CYS A 341 -6.75 4.42 0.83
N THR A 342 -5.65 3.67 1.02
CA THR A 342 -5.33 2.50 0.20
C THR A 342 -4.87 1.25 0.97
N ALA A 343 -4.94 1.20 2.31
CA ALA A 343 -4.54 0.03 3.14
C ALA A 343 -5.13 -1.32 2.70
N GLY A 344 -6.23 -1.33 1.96
CA GLY A 344 -6.78 -2.55 1.37
C GLY A 344 -5.79 -3.27 0.45
N PHE A 345 -5.03 -2.56 -0.38
CA PHE A 345 -4.09 -3.19 -1.31
C PHE A 345 -2.93 -3.90 -0.59
N PRO A 346 -2.19 -3.25 0.35
CA PRO A 346 -1.21 -3.94 1.17
C PRO A 346 -1.78 -5.12 1.95
N ALA A 347 -3.00 -5.01 2.50
CA ALA A 347 -3.61 -6.08 3.28
C ALA A 347 -3.90 -7.32 2.43
N ILE A 348 -4.50 -7.17 1.25
CA ILE A 348 -4.78 -8.29 0.33
C ILE A 348 -3.46 -8.87 -0.16
N TYR A 349 -2.53 -8.02 -0.58
CA TYR A 349 -1.24 -8.45 -1.10
C TYR A 349 -0.45 -9.27 -0.07
N THR A 350 -0.32 -8.76 1.15
CA THR A 350 0.39 -9.47 2.23
C THR A 350 -0.30 -10.77 2.61
N ALA A 351 -1.64 -10.83 2.60
CA ALA A 351 -2.39 -12.07 2.84
C ALA A 351 -2.15 -13.14 1.76
N ILE A 352 -2.03 -12.74 0.49
CA ILE A 352 -1.68 -13.68 -0.60
C ILE A 352 -0.22 -14.10 -0.49
N LEU A 353 0.67 -13.15 -0.18
CA LEU A 353 2.10 -13.39 -0.10
C LEU A 353 2.44 -14.38 1.04
N THR A 354 1.81 -14.25 2.22
CA THR A 354 2.06 -15.15 3.36
C THR A 354 1.65 -16.60 3.08
N GLN A 355 0.77 -16.86 2.12
CA GLN A 355 0.38 -18.22 1.71
C GLN A 355 1.39 -18.92 0.80
N GLN A 356 2.45 -18.23 0.36
CA GLN A 356 3.42 -18.75 -0.61
C GLN A 356 4.63 -19.47 0.05
N ASP A 357 4.63 -19.68 1.38
CA ASP A 357 5.71 -20.33 2.16
C ASP A 357 7.13 -19.92 1.72
N LEU A 358 7.36 -18.60 1.64
CA LEU A 358 8.61 -18.03 1.15
C LEU A 358 9.64 -17.88 2.26
N SER A 359 10.91 -17.77 1.88
CA SER A 359 11.96 -17.36 2.83
C SER A 359 11.77 -15.90 3.27
N PRO A 360 12.25 -15.50 4.46
CA PRO A 360 12.17 -14.11 4.94
C PRO A 360 12.75 -13.08 3.95
N ILE A 361 13.84 -13.43 3.27
CA ILE A 361 14.47 -12.57 2.26
C ILE A 361 13.56 -12.41 1.05
N ALA A 362 12.90 -13.48 0.61
CA ALA A 362 11.96 -13.43 -0.52
C ALA A 362 10.74 -12.57 -0.19
N TYR A 363 10.20 -12.63 1.03
CA TYR A 363 9.14 -11.70 1.49
C TYR A 363 9.55 -10.24 1.34
N HIS A 364 10.74 -9.88 1.83
CA HIS A 364 11.24 -8.50 1.73
C HIS A 364 11.55 -8.08 0.29
N ALA A 365 12.04 -9.00 -0.56
CA ALA A 365 12.25 -8.73 -1.98
C ALA A 365 10.93 -8.43 -2.72
N TYR A 366 9.88 -9.19 -2.42
CA TYR A 366 8.54 -8.98 -2.96
C TYR A 366 7.90 -7.67 -2.45
N LEU A 367 8.07 -7.33 -1.18
CA LEU A 367 7.71 -5.99 -0.68
C LEU A 367 8.48 -4.89 -1.42
N GLY A 368 9.79 -5.07 -1.68
CA GLY A 368 10.57 -4.13 -2.48
C GLY A 368 10.01 -3.97 -3.90
N LEU A 369 9.63 -5.07 -4.55
CA LEU A 369 9.02 -5.06 -5.88
C LEU A 369 7.67 -4.35 -5.90
N TYR A 370 6.86 -4.54 -4.85
CA TYR A 370 5.60 -3.81 -4.67
C TYR A 370 5.87 -2.30 -4.66
N ILE A 371 6.86 -1.89 -3.87
CA ILE A 371 7.24 -0.48 -3.72
C ILE A 371 7.73 0.13 -5.02
N LEU A 372 8.41 -0.65 -5.87
CA LEU A 372 8.79 -0.20 -7.20
C LEU A 372 7.57 0.11 -8.08
N GLY A 373 6.53 -0.73 -8.03
CA GLY A 373 5.26 -0.44 -8.69
C GLY A 373 4.58 0.80 -8.10
N TYR A 374 4.54 0.89 -6.77
CA TYR A 374 3.92 1.99 -6.03
C TYR A 374 4.55 3.36 -6.27
N ILE A 375 5.89 3.46 -6.39
CA ILE A 375 6.53 4.76 -6.67
C ILE A 375 6.57 5.09 -8.17
N ALA A 376 6.14 4.19 -9.05
CA ALA A 376 6.36 4.31 -10.49
C ALA A 376 5.60 5.48 -11.11
N ASP A 377 4.34 5.68 -10.73
CA ASP A 377 3.48 6.76 -11.22
C ASP A 377 3.92 8.14 -10.66
N ASP A 378 4.31 8.19 -9.38
CA ASP A 378 4.88 9.39 -8.76
C ASP A 378 6.21 9.77 -9.42
N ALA A 379 7.09 8.80 -9.64
CA ALA A 379 8.35 9.00 -10.35
C ALA A 379 8.13 9.44 -11.80
N LEU A 380 7.14 8.86 -12.49
CA LEU A 380 6.73 9.26 -13.83
C LEU A 380 6.23 10.71 -13.83
N MET A 381 5.41 11.10 -12.87
CA MET A 381 4.89 12.46 -12.75
C MET A 381 6.01 13.48 -12.48
N VAL A 382 6.94 13.17 -11.57
CA VAL A 382 8.15 13.99 -11.35
C VAL A 382 8.97 14.08 -12.62
N GLY A 383 9.21 12.96 -13.31
CA GLY A 383 9.97 12.90 -14.55
C GLY A 383 9.37 13.79 -15.64
N ILE A 384 8.06 13.67 -15.88
CA ILE A 384 7.33 14.52 -16.83
C ILE A 384 7.47 15.99 -16.43
N ALA A 385 7.28 16.33 -15.16
CA ALA A 385 7.35 17.73 -14.71
C ALA A 385 8.75 18.33 -14.86
N VAL A 386 9.80 17.57 -14.55
CA VAL A 386 11.21 17.99 -14.70
C VAL A 386 11.59 18.16 -16.17
N MET A 387 11.14 17.26 -17.05
CA MET A 387 11.41 17.31 -18.49
C MET A 387 10.62 18.41 -19.18
N ALA A 388 9.33 18.51 -18.87
CA ALA A 388 8.41 19.39 -19.57
C ALA A 388 8.59 20.86 -19.18
N LEU A 389 9.02 21.17 -17.94
CA LEU A 389 9.03 22.55 -17.39
C LEU A 389 7.74 23.32 -17.73
N SER A 390 6.64 22.58 -17.87
CA SER A 390 5.43 23.08 -18.51
C SER A 390 4.62 23.89 -17.52
N SER A 391 4.32 25.14 -17.89
CA SER A 391 3.64 26.14 -17.08
C SER A 391 2.14 25.87 -16.85
N HIS A 392 1.66 24.65 -17.11
CA HIS A 392 0.26 24.30 -16.89
C HIS A 392 -0.08 24.31 -15.40
N LYS A 393 -0.71 25.40 -14.97
CA LYS A 393 -1.32 25.50 -13.65
C LYS A 393 -2.54 24.59 -13.60
N LEU A 394 -2.59 23.74 -12.58
CA LEU A 394 -3.82 23.02 -12.24
C LEU A 394 -4.91 24.04 -11.93
N THR A 395 -5.98 24.00 -12.72
CA THR A 395 -7.11 24.89 -12.52
C THR A 395 -7.94 24.45 -11.33
N GLU A 396 -8.70 25.36 -10.73
CA GLU A 396 -9.61 25.03 -9.63
C GLU A 396 -10.63 23.95 -10.02
N ARG A 397 -11.07 23.93 -11.29
CA ARG A 397 -11.97 22.90 -11.83
C ARG A 397 -11.32 21.53 -11.82
N THR A 398 -10.07 21.43 -12.26
CA THR A 398 -9.27 20.21 -12.16
C THR A 398 -9.14 19.76 -10.70
N GLY A 399 -8.83 20.71 -9.80
CA GLY A 399 -8.82 20.52 -8.34
C GLY A 399 -10.09 19.87 -7.79
N ARG A 400 -11.26 20.40 -8.19
CA ARG A 400 -12.57 19.90 -7.75
C ARG A 400 -12.86 18.50 -8.32
N LEU A 401 -12.72 18.31 -9.62
CA LEU A 401 -13.00 17.02 -10.28
C LEU A 401 -12.22 15.87 -9.63
N LEU A 402 -10.99 16.16 -9.25
CA LEU A 402 -10.03 15.14 -8.89
C LEU A 402 -10.12 14.89 -7.35
N LYS A 403 -10.70 15.83 -6.57
CA LYS A 403 -11.32 15.54 -5.25
C LYS A 403 -12.55 14.64 -5.36
N LEU A 404 -13.42 14.84 -6.34
CA LEU A 404 -14.59 13.97 -6.54
C LEU A 404 -14.15 12.53 -6.85
N ILE A 405 -13.22 12.35 -7.78
CA ILE A 405 -12.68 11.02 -8.14
C ILE A 405 -12.07 10.36 -6.89
N SER A 406 -11.22 11.09 -6.16
CA SER A 406 -10.63 10.61 -4.90
C SER A 406 -11.68 10.19 -3.88
N GLY A 407 -12.69 11.04 -3.66
CA GLY A 407 -13.77 10.77 -2.72
C GLY A 407 -14.61 9.55 -3.12
N LEU A 408 -14.92 9.39 -4.41
CA LEU A 408 -15.65 8.24 -4.93
C LEU A 408 -14.88 6.94 -4.75
N VAL A 409 -13.57 6.93 -5.04
CA VAL A 409 -12.70 5.75 -4.84
C VAL A 409 -12.66 5.37 -3.36
N MET A 410 -12.40 6.33 -2.46
CA MET A 410 -12.39 6.08 -1.00
C MET A 410 -13.73 5.57 -0.47
N LEU A 411 -14.85 6.15 -0.94
CA LEU A 411 -16.18 5.69 -0.55
C LEU A 411 -16.43 4.26 -1.01
N THR A 412 -16.08 3.95 -2.26
CA THR A 412 -16.25 2.61 -2.83
C THR A 412 -15.43 1.58 -2.07
N LEU A 413 -14.14 1.87 -1.84
CA LEU A 413 -13.25 1.00 -1.06
C LEU A 413 -13.74 0.85 0.39
N GLY A 414 -14.16 1.94 1.04
CA GLY A 414 -14.72 1.90 2.39
C GLY A 414 -16.00 1.06 2.49
N VAL A 415 -16.92 1.19 1.53
CA VAL A 415 -18.15 0.37 1.46
C VAL A 415 -17.82 -1.11 1.25
N VAL A 416 -16.96 -1.43 0.27
CA VAL A 416 -16.54 -2.81 0.02
C VAL A 416 -15.86 -3.40 1.26
N LEU A 417 -14.97 -2.63 1.87
CA LEU A 417 -14.28 -3.02 3.10
C LEU A 417 -15.25 -3.21 4.26
N LEU A 418 -16.43 -2.59 4.35
CA LEU A 418 -17.37 -2.80 5.47
C LEU A 418 -18.48 -3.82 5.17
N LEU A 419 -19.07 -3.79 3.98
CA LEU A 419 -20.23 -4.61 3.62
C LEU A 419 -19.87 -5.94 2.96
N PHE A 420 -18.78 -5.99 2.21
CA PHE A 420 -18.40 -7.15 1.39
C PHE A 420 -16.97 -7.65 1.72
N PRO A 421 -16.73 -8.13 2.96
CA PRO A 421 -15.39 -8.64 3.33
C PRO A 421 -14.93 -9.75 2.40
N LYS A 422 -15.87 -10.60 2.00
CA LYS A 422 -15.61 -11.81 1.22
C LYS A 422 -15.21 -11.53 -0.22
N TRP A 423 -15.33 -10.29 -0.69
CA TRP A 423 -14.83 -9.87 -2.01
C TRP A 423 -13.34 -9.50 -1.97
N LEU A 424 -12.78 -9.37 -0.77
CA LEU A 424 -11.37 -9.02 -0.52
C LEU A 424 -10.54 -10.24 -0.11
N VAL A 425 -11.13 -11.44 -0.10
CA VAL A 425 -10.51 -12.72 0.25
C VAL A 425 -10.46 -13.61 -0.96
#